data_AF-A0A7W1YCX4-F1
#
_entry.id   AF-A0A7W1YCX4-F1
#
_cell.length_a   1.000
_cell.length_b   1.000
_cell.length_c   1.000
_cell.angle_alpha   90.00
_cell.angle_beta   90.00
_cell.angle_gamma   90.00
#
_symmetry.space_group_name_H-M   'P 1'
#
loop_
_entity.id
_entity.type
_entity.pdbx_description
1 polymer ?
#
loop_
_entity_poly.entity_id
_entity_poly.type
_entity_poly.pdbx_seq_one_letter_code
_entity_poly.pdbx_strand_id
1 'polypeptide(L)'
;MNKPLALDDASFSTQPISTVQADAYRADLLAYVQREKDARTLLEQILRDDPNNTLAHETMGYLEFRAGHLEQAQNWYEQAVKLDSQSYLAQYYYASMALSSGRPSAQLDRQIEDSLLKAIKLNPAFAGSYAQLAVFYAMRHKNLSQAHMLSLQAIQLEPANVHFRVYGARVLLEMERGSDALPVLQAALKLAKTPEEVSAVQNEMQALQYALSVMEHNRKQARDFREEMEAAKRDPAAEPHLRRQPSADGGTPEVETAQDQSEDSLTGPHHSASGIVRNVRCSPPAVIDADLVTGSKTITLHTRNFYKIQFSALGYTPAGDFQPCTELEGRQVKIEYIESATNKLNGLVAVELHK
;
A
#
# COMPACT_ATOMS: atom_id res chain seq x y z
N MET A 1 13.31 -6.75 -51.70
CA MET A 1 14.61 -7.28 -51.22
C MET A 1 15.16 -6.28 -50.22
N ASN A 2 15.11 -6.58 -48.92
CA ASN A 2 15.74 -5.74 -47.89
C ASN A 2 17.26 -5.89 -48.03
N LYS A 3 17.95 -4.78 -48.31
CA LYS A 3 19.41 -4.72 -48.19
C LYS A 3 19.77 -5.01 -46.72
N PRO A 4 20.66 -5.96 -46.42
CA PRO A 4 21.16 -6.12 -45.05
C PRO A 4 21.78 -4.79 -44.61
N LEU A 5 21.50 -4.37 -43.37
CA LEU A 5 22.22 -3.23 -42.78
C LEU A 5 23.72 -3.53 -42.89
N ALA A 6 24.45 -2.68 -43.60
CA ALA A 6 25.90 -2.72 -43.60
C ALA A 6 26.36 -2.20 -42.23
N LEU A 7 26.63 -3.12 -41.31
CA LEU A 7 27.27 -2.80 -40.04
C LEU A 7 28.77 -2.71 -40.32
N ASP A 8 29.37 -1.57 -39.95
CA ASP A 8 30.80 -1.39 -39.99
C ASP A 8 31.41 -1.98 -38.72
N ASP A 9 31.93 -3.20 -38.80
CA ASP A 9 32.52 -3.89 -37.66
C ASP A 9 33.67 -3.09 -37.01
N ALA A 10 34.35 -2.23 -37.77
CA ALA A 10 35.42 -1.37 -37.28
C ALA A 10 34.91 -0.19 -36.43
N SER A 11 33.61 0.10 -36.48
CA SER A 11 32.98 1.15 -35.66
C SER A 11 32.69 0.71 -34.22
N PHE A 12 32.81 -0.59 -33.91
CA PHE A 12 32.55 -1.12 -32.58
C PHE A 12 33.83 -1.20 -31.75
N SER A 13 33.76 -0.70 -30.51
CA SER A 13 34.80 -0.92 -29.51
C SER A 13 34.59 -2.29 -28.85
N THR A 14 35.58 -3.17 -28.92
CA THR A 14 35.53 -4.50 -28.30
C THR A 14 36.36 -4.56 -27.03
N GLN A 15 35.87 -5.26 -26.01
CA GLN A 15 36.63 -5.57 -24.79
C GLN A 15 36.56 -7.08 -24.53
N PRO A 16 37.67 -7.76 -24.18
CA PRO A 16 37.63 -9.15 -23.77
C PRO A 16 36.86 -9.30 -22.45
N ILE A 17 35.95 -10.27 -22.41
CA ILE A 17 35.18 -10.65 -21.22
C ILE A 17 35.62 -12.03 -20.72
N SER A 18 35.51 -12.28 -19.42
CA SER A 18 35.80 -13.60 -18.85
C SER A 18 34.74 -14.62 -19.27
N THR A 19 35.05 -15.91 -19.18
CA THR A 19 34.07 -16.99 -19.43
C THR A 19 32.84 -16.83 -18.54
N VAL A 20 33.03 -16.50 -17.25
CA VAL A 20 31.94 -16.28 -16.30
C VAL A 20 31.06 -15.10 -16.72
N GLN A 21 31.66 -14.00 -17.19
CA GLN A 21 30.91 -12.86 -17.74
C GLN A 21 30.11 -13.26 -18.99
N ALA A 22 30.73 -14.02 -19.91
CA ALA A 22 30.06 -14.51 -21.11
C ALA A 22 28.89 -15.45 -20.77
N ASP A 23 29.07 -16.34 -19.80
CA ASP A 23 28.02 -17.24 -19.32
C ASP A 23 26.90 -16.49 -18.61
N ALA A 24 27.18 -15.40 -17.89
CA ALA A 24 26.15 -14.55 -17.29
C ALA A 24 25.25 -13.90 -18.36
N TYR A 25 25.82 -13.35 -19.43
CA TYR A 25 25.03 -12.84 -20.57
C TYR A 25 24.25 -13.95 -21.28
N ARG A 26 24.84 -15.15 -21.40
CA ARG A 26 24.14 -16.30 -21.98
C ARG A 26 22.97 -16.75 -21.11
N ALA A 27 23.14 -16.76 -19.78
CA ALA A 27 22.09 -17.11 -18.84
C ALA A 27 20.93 -16.10 -18.90
N ASP A 28 21.24 -14.82 -18.95
CA ASP A 28 20.26 -13.75 -19.13
C ASP A 28 19.47 -13.94 -20.45
N LEU A 29 20.15 -14.17 -21.57
CA LEU A 29 19.50 -14.46 -22.84
C LEU A 29 18.60 -15.71 -22.75
N LEU A 30 19.06 -16.79 -22.10
CA LEU A 30 18.26 -17.99 -21.89
C LEU A 30 16.98 -17.70 -21.09
N ALA A 31 17.07 -16.85 -20.06
CA ALA A 31 15.91 -16.41 -19.29
C ALA A 31 14.92 -15.61 -20.15
N TYR A 32 15.40 -14.71 -21.01
CA TYR A 32 14.57 -13.93 -21.92
C TYR A 32 13.87 -14.79 -22.99
N VAL A 33 14.55 -15.81 -23.53
CA VAL A 33 13.95 -16.74 -24.51
C VAL A 33 13.18 -17.89 -23.86
N GLN A 34 12.78 -17.74 -22.59
CA GLN A 34 11.95 -18.67 -21.82
C GLN A 34 12.56 -20.07 -21.63
N ARG A 35 13.88 -20.21 -21.73
CA ARG A 35 14.62 -21.42 -21.36
C ARG A 35 15.03 -21.37 -19.90
N GLU A 36 14.05 -21.18 -19.02
CA GLU A 36 14.25 -20.87 -17.61
C GLU A 36 15.06 -21.92 -16.85
N LYS A 37 14.84 -23.21 -17.15
CA LYS A 37 15.60 -24.30 -16.51
C LYS A 37 17.08 -24.20 -16.85
N ASP A 38 17.40 -23.99 -18.12
CA ASP A 38 18.79 -23.88 -18.58
C ASP A 38 19.45 -22.62 -18.03
N ALA A 39 18.71 -21.50 -18.01
CA ALA A 39 19.16 -20.26 -17.40
C ALA A 39 19.50 -20.48 -15.92
N ARG A 40 18.58 -21.06 -15.14
CA ARG A 40 18.77 -21.32 -13.71
C ARG A 40 19.96 -22.23 -13.43
N THR A 41 20.11 -23.32 -14.15
CA THR A 41 21.27 -24.22 -13.99
C THR A 41 22.59 -23.49 -14.24
N LEU A 42 22.64 -22.62 -15.25
CA LEU A 42 23.83 -21.83 -15.55
C LEU A 42 24.08 -20.74 -14.49
N LEU A 43 23.03 -20.05 -14.03
CA LEU A 43 23.11 -19.04 -12.97
C LEU A 43 23.61 -19.65 -11.66
N GLU A 44 23.17 -20.85 -11.30
CA GLU A 44 23.65 -21.58 -10.13
C GLU A 44 25.14 -21.97 -10.26
N GLN A 45 25.61 -22.27 -11.47
CA GLN A 45 27.05 -22.47 -11.71
C GLN A 45 27.82 -21.16 -11.55
N ILE A 46 27.35 -20.08 -12.19
CA ILE A 46 27.97 -18.75 -12.10
C ILE A 46 28.07 -18.28 -10.64
N LEU A 47 26.98 -18.36 -9.87
CA LEU A 47 26.95 -17.89 -8.48
C LEU A 47 27.76 -18.78 -7.52
N ARG A 48 28.10 -20.01 -7.90
CA ARG A 48 29.08 -20.83 -7.15
C ARG A 48 30.51 -20.36 -7.39
N ASP A 49 30.84 -20.03 -8.63
CA ASP A 49 32.19 -19.64 -9.04
C ASP A 49 32.48 -18.15 -8.75
N ASP A 50 31.46 -17.31 -8.91
CA ASP A 50 31.45 -15.87 -8.65
C ASP A 50 30.17 -15.46 -7.90
N PRO A 51 30.16 -15.59 -6.55
CA PRO A 51 29.01 -15.24 -5.72
C PRO A 51 28.58 -13.77 -5.81
N ASN A 52 29.45 -12.89 -6.31
CA ASN A 52 29.20 -11.45 -6.44
C ASN A 52 28.88 -11.04 -7.88
N ASN A 53 28.51 -12.01 -8.74
CA ASN A 53 28.15 -11.71 -10.11
C ASN A 53 26.82 -10.93 -10.18
N THR A 54 26.90 -9.62 -10.37
CA THR A 54 25.74 -8.72 -10.36
C THR A 54 24.67 -9.14 -11.38
N LEU A 55 25.05 -9.46 -12.62
CA LEU A 55 24.09 -9.86 -13.67
C LEU A 55 23.39 -11.18 -13.34
N ALA A 56 24.09 -12.12 -12.69
CA ALA A 56 23.46 -13.37 -12.26
C ALA A 56 22.40 -13.13 -11.17
N HIS A 57 22.66 -12.25 -10.20
CA HIS A 57 21.65 -11.83 -9.21
C HIS A 57 20.45 -11.14 -9.87
N GLU A 58 20.70 -10.23 -10.82
CA GLU A 58 19.62 -9.56 -11.59
C GLU A 58 18.75 -10.58 -12.34
N THR A 59 19.39 -11.53 -13.02
CA THR A 59 18.70 -12.56 -13.82
C THR A 59 17.91 -13.52 -12.94
N MET A 60 18.46 -13.93 -11.79
CA MET A 60 17.73 -14.73 -10.80
C MET A 60 16.50 -13.98 -10.26
N GLY A 61 16.64 -12.68 -9.97
CA GLY A 61 15.51 -11.83 -9.57
C GLY A 61 14.41 -11.77 -10.64
N TYR A 62 14.81 -11.66 -11.91
CA TYR A 62 13.87 -11.69 -13.03
C TYR A 62 13.14 -13.04 -13.15
N LEU A 63 13.84 -14.16 -13.01
CA LEU A 63 13.24 -15.49 -13.05
C LEU A 63 12.23 -15.71 -11.91
N GLU A 64 12.57 -15.34 -10.68
CA GLU A 64 11.65 -15.46 -9.54
C GLU A 64 10.44 -14.52 -9.69
N PHE A 65 10.64 -13.30 -10.20
CA PHE A 65 9.55 -12.36 -10.46
C PHE A 65 8.55 -12.95 -11.46
N ARG A 66 9.04 -13.53 -12.56
CA ARG A 66 8.19 -14.18 -13.56
C ARG A 66 7.48 -15.43 -13.04
N ALA A 67 8.07 -16.13 -12.08
CA ALA A 67 7.43 -17.26 -11.39
C ALA A 67 6.39 -16.82 -10.35
N GLY A 68 6.26 -15.52 -10.07
CA GLY A 68 5.37 -14.99 -9.03
C GLY A 68 5.93 -15.09 -7.61
N HIS A 69 7.19 -15.50 -7.46
CA HIS A 69 7.90 -15.63 -6.19
C HIS A 69 8.46 -14.28 -5.73
N LEU A 70 7.57 -13.34 -5.40
CA LEU A 70 7.92 -11.92 -5.20
C LEU A 70 8.94 -11.68 -4.09
N GLU A 71 8.88 -12.45 -2.99
CA GLU A 71 9.83 -12.33 -1.88
C GLU A 71 11.24 -12.77 -2.31
N GLN A 72 11.35 -13.90 -3.02
CA GLN A 72 12.62 -14.40 -3.54
C GLN A 72 13.18 -13.44 -4.59
N ALA A 73 12.33 -12.91 -5.47
CA ALA A 73 12.71 -11.91 -6.46
C ALA A 73 13.30 -10.66 -5.80
N GLN A 74 12.64 -10.14 -4.76
CA GLN A 74 13.12 -8.99 -4.00
C GLN A 74 14.50 -9.26 -3.41
N ASN A 75 14.72 -10.43 -2.81
CA ASN A 75 16.01 -10.78 -2.21
C ASN A 75 17.13 -10.81 -3.26
N TRP A 76 16.89 -11.38 -4.43
CA TRP A 76 17.88 -11.38 -5.52
C TRP A 76 18.17 -9.98 -6.06
N TYR A 77 17.14 -9.17 -6.30
CA TYR A 77 17.35 -7.78 -6.73
C TYR A 77 18.05 -6.96 -5.65
N GLU A 78 17.78 -7.20 -4.36
CA GLU A 78 18.49 -6.54 -3.27
C GLU A 78 19.99 -6.86 -3.30
N GLN A 79 20.38 -8.13 -3.55
CA GLN A 79 21.79 -8.48 -3.70
C GLN A 79 22.42 -7.76 -4.90
N ALA A 80 21.73 -7.72 -6.05
CA ALA A 80 22.20 -6.97 -7.21
C ALA A 80 22.40 -5.47 -6.91
N VAL A 81 21.47 -4.84 -6.20
CA VAL A 81 21.56 -3.44 -5.79
C VAL A 81 22.73 -3.21 -4.82
N LYS A 82 22.94 -4.11 -3.84
CA LYS A 82 24.09 -4.07 -2.91
C LYS A 82 25.43 -4.19 -3.63
N LEU A 83 25.47 -4.90 -4.77
CA LEU A 83 26.62 -5.06 -5.66
C LEU A 83 26.72 -3.93 -6.71
N ASP A 84 26.06 -2.79 -6.48
CA ASP A 84 26.07 -1.61 -7.35
C ASP A 84 25.55 -1.85 -8.78
N SER A 85 24.49 -2.67 -8.94
CA SER A 85 23.81 -2.89 -10.22
C SER A 85 23.59 -1.60 -11.02
N GLN A 86 24.01 -1.63 -12.29
CA GLN A 86 23.78 -0.57 -13.27
C GLN A 86 22.54 -0.85 -14.15
N SER A 87 21.71 -1.81 -13.76
CA SER A 87 20.43 -2.10 -14.42
C SER A 87 19.33 -1.25 -13.81
N TYR A 88 18.73 -0.36 -14.61
CA TYR A 88 17.60 0.46 -14.16
C TYR A 88 16.41 -0.43 -13.73
N LEU A 89 16.25 -1.60 -14.35
CA LEU A 89 15.20 -2.56 -14.01
C LEU A 89 15.44 -3.20 -12.64
N ALA A 90 16.67 -3.63 -12.33
CA ALA A 90 16.98 -4.20 -11.03
C ALA A 90 16.75 -3.19 -9.90
N GLN A 91 17.22 -1.95 -10.10
CA GLN A 91 16.98 -0.83 -9.19
C GLN A 91 15.48 -0.57 -8.99
N TYR A 92 14.70 -0.54 -10.07
CA TYR A 92 13.25 -0.35 -10.05
C TYR A 92 12.51 -1.50 -9.35
N TYR A 93 12.79 -2.75 -9.71
CA TYR A 93 12.08 -3.91 -9.17
C TYR A 93 12.38 -4.13 -7.69
N TYR A 94 13.63 -3.95 -7.27
CA TYR A 94 13.97 -3.94 -5.85
C TYR A 94 13.13 -2.92 -5.09
N ALA A 95 13.15 -1.66 -5.53
CA ALA A 95 12.43 -0.58 -4.84
C ALA A 95 10.91 -0.80 -4.83
N SER A 96 10.34 -1.24 -5.96
CA SER A 96 8.90 -1.51 -6.10
C SER A 96 8.45 -2.64 -5.18
N MET A 97 9.23 -3.72 -5.07
CA MET A 97 8.91 -4.85 -4.19
C MET A 97 9.10 -4.48 -2.72
N ALA A 98 10.21 -3.82 -2.40
CA ALA A 98 10.52 -3.36 -1.04
C ALA A 98 9.45 -2.38 -0.50
N LEU A 99 8.92 -1.50 -1.36
CA LEU A 99 7.82 -0.60 -0.99
C LEU A 99 6.52 -1.36 -0.68
N SER A 100 6.29 -2.49 -1.35
CA SER A 100 5.06 -3.28 -1.22
C SER A 100 5.10 -4.28 -0.05
N SER A 101 6.27 -4.82 0.29
CA SER A 101 6.45 -5.90 1.27
C SER A 101 7.01 -5.43 2.62
N GLY A 102 7.67 -4.26 2.66
CA GLY A 102 8.45 -3.83 3.82
C GLY A 102 7.65 -3.10 4.89
N ARG A 103 7.94 -3.40 6.15
CA ARG A 103 7.56 -2.49 7.24
C ARG A 103 8.35 -1.18 7.09
N PRO A 104 7.69 -0.01 7.19
CA PRO A 104 8.37 1.27 7.07
C PRO A 104 9.53 1.39 8.06
N SER A 105 10.70 1.77 7.56
CA SER A 105 11.84 2.16 8.39
C SER A 105 12.68 3.20 7.65
N ALA A 106 13.32 4.11 8.38
CA ALA A 106 14.15 5.15 7.77
C ALA A 106 15.27 4.59 6.88
N GLN A 107 15.80 3.40 7.22
CA GLN A 107 16.85 2.75 6.44
C GLN A 107 16.31 2.12 5.16
N LEU A 108 15.13 1.50 5.20
CA LEU A 108 14.48 0.96 4.00
C LEU A 108 14.03 2.08 3.06
N ASP A 109 13.48 3.16 3.62
CA ASP A 109 13.01 4.31 2.86
C ASP A 109 14.14 4.98 2.08
N ARG A 110 15.32 5.14 2.69
CA ARG A 110 16.51 5.65 1.97
C ARG A 110 16.92 4.73 0.83
N GLN A 111 16.95 3.42 1.05
CA GLN A 111 17.32 2.45 0.00
C GLN A 111 16.33 2.46 -1.18
N ILE A 112 15.03 2.56 -0.89
CA ILE A 112 13.98 2.68 -1.91
C ILE A 112 14.17 3.97 -2.72
N GLU A 113 14.34 5.11 -2.03
CA GLU A 113 14.53 6.41 -2.67
C GLU A 113 15.80 6.43 -3.56
N ASP A 114 16.93 5.98 -3.02
CA ASP A 114 18.21 5.94 -3.74
C ASP A 114 18.14 5.04 -4.97
N SER A 115 17.49 3.87 -4.85
CA SER A 115 17.32 2.93 -5.97
C SER A 115 16.44 3.53 -7.07
N LEU A 116 15.34 4.19 -6.72
CA LEU A 116 14.46 4.85 -7.70
C LEU A 116 15.15 6.04 -8.38
N LEU A 117 15.89 6.86 -7.64
CA LEU A 117 16.69 7.95 -8.21
C LEU A 117 17.79 7.42 -9.14
N LYS A 118 18.47 6.33 -8.77
CA LYS A 118 19.46 5.67 -9.62
C LYS A 118 18.81 5.08 -10.87
N ALA A 119 17.63 4.47 -10.78
CA ALA A 119 16.90 3.97 -11.93
C ALA A 119 16.54 5.09 -12.92
N ILE A 120 16.09 6.26 -12.42
CA ILE A 120 15.83 7.45 -13.25
C ILE A 120 17.12 7.94 -13.93
N LYS A 121 18.25 7.96 -13.21
CA LYS A 121 19.54 8.35 -13.77
C LYS A 121 20.02 7.39 -14.88
N LEU A 122 19.83 6.09 -14.67
CA LEU A 122 20.25 5.04 -15.61
C LEU A 122 19.35 5.01 -16.86
N ASN A 123 18.04 5.24 -16.70
CA ASN A 123 17.11 5.34 -17.82
C ASN A 123 16.07 6.45 -17.59
N PRO A 124 16.36 7.70 -18.03
CA PRO A 124 15.45 8.82 -17.87
C PRO A 124 14.13 8.70 -18.64
N ALA A 125 14.01 7.77 -19.59
CA ALA A 125 12.81 7.53 -20.39
C ALA A 125 11.89 6.47 -19.78
N PHE A 126 12.31 5.79 -18.70
CA PHE A 126 11.50 4.75 -18.08
C PHE A 126 10.47 5.36 -17.11
N ALA A 127 9.21 5.45 -17.55
CA ALA A 127 8.14 6.10 -16.81
C ALA A 127 7.89 5.48 -15.43
N GLY A 128 8.05 4.15 -15.32
CA GLY A 128 7.82 3.39 -14.08
C GLY A 128 8.60 3.92 -12.89
N SER A 129 9.87 4.33 -13.06
CA SER A 129 10.69 4.84 -11.94
C SER A 129 10.19 6.18 -11.39
N TYR A 130 9.71 7.08 -12.25
CA TYR A 130 9.08 8.33 -11.80
C TYR A 130 7.77 8.06 -11.07
N ALA A 131 6.97 7.14 -11.62
CA ALA A 131 5.68 6.76 -11.04
C ALA A 131 5.86 6.16 -9.64
N GLN A 132 6.81 5.24 -9.45
CA GLN A 132 7.06 4.63 -8.15
C GLN A 132 7.71 5.59 -7.15
N LEU A 133 8.56 6.53 -7.59
CA LEU A 133 9.08 7.57 -6.69
C LEU A 133 7.97 8.52 -6.22
N ALA A 134 7.03 8.85 -7.10
CA ALA A 134 5.85 9.63 -6.74
C ALA A 134 4.99 8.90 -5.69
N VAL A 135 4.72 7.61 -5.89
CA VAL A 135 3.98 6.78 -4.93
C VAL A 135 4.71 6.68 -3.60
N PHE A 136 6.03 6.45 -3.62
CA PHE A 136 6.85 6.40 -2.41
C PHE A 136 6.73 7.71 -1.59
N TYR A 137 6.89 8.85 -2.24
CA TYR A 137 6.74 10.16 -1.60
C TYR A 137 5.34 10.40 -1.05
N ALA A 138 4.29 10.03 -1.79
CA ALA A 138 2.92 10.11 -1.33
C ALA A 138 2.67 9.23 -0.09
N MET A 139 3.06 7.95 -0.13
CA MET A 139 2.90 7.00 0.99
C MET A 139 3.66 7.41 2.26
N ARG A 140 4.74 8.17 2.12
CA ARG A 140 5.52 8.72 3.25
C ARG A 140 5.10 10.14 3.62
N HIS A 141 4.08 10.68 2.96
CA HIS A 141 3.61 12.05 3.14
C HIS A 141 4.75 13.08 3.03
N LYS A 142 5.73 12.79 2.17
CA LYS A 142 6.99 13.52 1.98
C LYS A 142 6.98 14.20 0.61
N ASN A 143 7.45 15.45 0.55
CA ASN A 143 7.70 16.16 -0.72
C ASN A 143 6.53 16.07 -1.74
N LEU A 144 5.28 16.21 -1.28
CA LEU A 144 4.10 15.94 -2.12
C LEU A 144 4.03 16.76 -3.42
N SER A 145 4.55 17.99 -3.40
CA SER A 145 4.67 18.81 -4.63
C SER A 145 5.62 18.17 -5.66
N GLN A 146 6.73 17.60 -5.21
CA GLN A 146 7.66 16.86 -6.06
C GLN A 146 7.03 15.55 -6.53
N ALA A 147 6.32 14.83 -5.65
CA ALA A 147 5.57 13.63 -6.01
C ALA A 147 4.60 13.90 -7.16
N HIS A 148 3.90 15.05 -7.12
CA HIS A 148 2.99 15.44 -8.19
C HIS A 148 3.71 15.73 -9.50
N MET A 149 4.87 16.39 -9.48
CA MET A 149 5.67 16.59 -10.69
C MET A 149 6.19 15.27 -11.28
N LEU A 150 6.62 14.35 -10.42
CA LEU A 150 7.08 13.01 -10.83
C LEU A 150 5.94 12.18 -11.46
N SER A 151 4.73 12.24 -10.90
CA SER A 151 3.58 11.53 -11.49
C SER A 151 3.19 12.11 -12.85
N LEU A 152 3.25 13.44 -13.02
CA LEU A 152 3.06 14.09 -14.32
C LEU A 152 4.11 13.66 -15.35
N GLN A 153 5.38 13.53 -14.93
CA GLN A 153 6.46 13.06 -15.80
C GLN A 153 6.20 11.61 -16.28
N ALA A 154 5.76 10.72 -15.39
CA ALA A 154 5.39 9.36 -15.76
C ALA A 154 4.24 9.33 -16.80
N ILE A 155 3.20 10.14 -16.58
CA ILE A 155 2.07 10.28 -17.51
C ILE A 155 2.53 10.86 -18.85
N GLN A 156 3.50 11.78 -18.86
CA GLN A 156 4.02 12.35 -20.10
C GLN A 156 4.82 11.33 -20.92
N LEU A 157 5.61 10.49 -20.27
CA LEU A 157 6.41 9.45 -20.92
C LEU A 157 5.54 8.32 -21.47
N GLU A 158 4.50 7.91 -20.74
CA GLU A 158 3.57 6.86 -21.16
C GLU A 158 2.09 7.29 -20.97
N PRO A 159 1.55 8.12 -21.88
CA PRO A 159 0.23 8.74 -21.70
C PRO A 159 -0.96 7.77 -21.78
N ALA A 160 -0.75 6.58 -22.35
CA ALA A 160 -1.76 5.54 -22.48
C ALA A 160 -1.79 4.57 -21.28
N ASN A 161 -0.81 4.64 -20.37
CA ASN A 161 -0.76 3.77 -19.20
C ASN A 161 -1.71 4.31 -18.12
N VAL A 162 -2.84 3.63 -17.91
CA VAL A 162 -3.88 4.07 -16.98
C VAL A 162 -3.40 4.08 -15.52
N HIS A 163 -2.46 3.21 -15.16
CA HIS A 163 -1.95 3.11 -13.80
C HIS A 163 -1.19 4.36 -13.37
N PHE A 164 -0.49 5.04 -14.27
CA PHE A 164 0.22 6.28 -13.93
C PHE A 164 -0.74 7.43 -13.59
N ARG A 165 -1.93 7.46 -14.21
CA ARG A 165 -2.99 8.40 -13.85
C ARG A 165 -3.62 8.04 -12.50
N VAL A 166 -3.82 6.75 -12.22
CA VAL A 166 -4.25 6.27 -10.90
C VAL A 166 -3.25 6.71 -9.81
N TYR A 167 -1.96 6.50 -10.02
CA TYR A 167 -0.94 6.96 -9.08
C TYR A 167 -0.93 8.48 -8.92
N GLY A 168 -1.04 9.23 -10.01
CA GLY A 168 -1.17 10.70 -9.95
C GLY A 168 -2.39 11.17 -9.15
N ALA A 169 -3.53 10.48 -9.28
CA ALA A 169 -4.73 10.76 -8.49
C ALA A 169 -4.53 10.48 -7.00
N ARG A 170 -3.81 9.40 -6.64
CA ARG A 170 -3.43 9.12 -5.24
C ARG A 170 -2.51 10.20 -4.67
N VAL A 171 -1.52 10.67 -5.44
CA VAL A 171 -0.67 11.80 -5.02
C VAL A 171 -1.53 13.05 -4.74
N LEU A 172 -2.49 13.36 -5.63
CA LEU A 172 -3.40 14.49 -5.43
C LEU A 172 -4.27 14.32 -4.18
N LEU A 173 -4.68 13.10 -3.85
CA LEU A 173 -5.42 12.81 -2.63
C LEU A 173 -4.57 13.09 -1.37
N GLU A 174 -3.32 12.62 -1.33
CA GLU A 174 -2.39 12.93 -0.23
C GLU A 174 -2.09 14.44 -0.12
N MET A 175 -2.21 15.19 -1.22
CA MET A 175 -2.13 16.65 -1.22
C MET A 175 -3.40 17.35 -0.73
N GLU A 176 -4.42 16.61 -0.28
CA GLU A 176 -5.78 17.11 0.02
C GLU A 176 -6.47 17.77 -1.18
N ARG A 177 -6.00 17.47 -2.40
CA ARG A 177 -6.54 17.97 -3.68
C ARG A 177 -7.43 16.94 -4.36
N GLY A 178 -8.30 16.30 -3.57
CA GLY A 178 -9.18 15.24 -4.08
C GLY A 178 -10.15 15.70 -5.18
N SER A 179 -10.53 16.99 -5.22
CA SER A 179 -11.31 17.57 -6.32
C SER A 179 -10.59 17.47 -7.67
N ASP A 180 -9.26 17.54 -7.67
CA ASP A 180 -8.43 17.50 -8.87
C ASP A 180 -8.15 16.05 -9.29
N ALA A 181 -8.20 15.11 -8.34
CA ALA A 181 -7.96 13.69 -8.58
C ALA A 181 -9.09 13.02 -9.40
N LEU A 182 -10.35 13.42 -9.19
CA LEU A 182 -11.50 12.78 -9.85
C LEU A 182 -11.48 12.95 -11.39
N PRO A 183 -11.24 14.16 -11.96
CA PRO A 183 -11.05 14.32 -13.40
C PRO A 183 -9.89 13.49 -13.98
N VAL A 184 -8.81 13.30 -13.21
CA VAL A 184 -7.66 12.48 -13.62
C VAL A 184 -8.06 11.01 -13.77
N LEU A 185 -8.81 10.46 -12.80
CA LEU A 185 -9.33 9.10 -12.88
C LEU A 185 -10.38 8.93 -13.99
N GLN A 186 -11.24 9.93 -14.20
CA GLN A 186 -12.17 9.93 -15.34
C GLN A 186 -11.43 9.88 -16.69
N ALA A 187 -10.30 10.58 -16.81
CA ALA A 187 -9.46 10.50 -17.99
C ALA A 187 -8.78 9.12 -18.12
N ALA A 188 -8.35 8.51 -17.00
CA ALA A 188 -7.81 7.15 -16.99
C ALA A 188 -8.85 6.12 -17.47
N LEU A 189 -10.11 6.26 -17.03
CA LEU A 189 -11.21 5.36 -17.42
C LEU A 189 -11.47 5.39 -18.93
N LYS A 190 -11.33 6.56 -19.58
CA LYS A 190 -11.48 6.69 -21.03
C LYS A 190 -10.34 6.03 -21.82
N LEU A 191 -9.20 5.81 -21.19
CA LEU A 191 -8.02 5.20 -21.78
C LEU A 191 -7.92 3.69 -21.53
N ALA A 192 -8.69 3.18 -20.54
CA ALA A 192 -8.74 1.77 -20.21
C ALA A 192 -9.22 0.94 -21.41
N LYS A 193 -8.48 -0.11 -21.72
CA LYS A 193 -8.69 -1.00 -22.87
C LYS A 193 -9.20 -2.37 -22.46
N THR A 194 -8.93 -2.80 -21.23
CA THR A 194 -9.36 -4.10 -20.72
C THR A 194 -10.38 -3.97 -19.58
N PRO A 195 -11.23 -4.99 -19.35
CA PRO A 195 -12.14 -5.01 -18.20
C PRO A 195 -11.43 -4.87 -16.85
N GLU A 196 -10.21 -5.40 -16.74
CA GLU A 196 -9.38 -5.31 -15.54
C GLU A 196 -8.93 -3.86 -15.30
N GLU A 197 -8.47 -3.16 -16.35
CA GLU A 197 -8.12 -1.75 -16.26
C GLU A 197 -9.33 -0.87 -15.90
N VAL A 198 -10.48 -1.13 -16.51
CA VAL A 198 -11.75 -0.45 -16.19
C VAL A 198 -12.10 -0.64 -14.73
N SER A 199 -12.08 -1.88 -14.24
CA SER A 199 -12.41 -2.22 -12.86
C SER A 199 -11.43 -1.58 -11.88
N ALA A 200 -10.12 -1.62 -12.18
CA ALA A 200 -9.11 -0.98 -11.35
C ALA A 200 -9.35 0.52 -11.22
N VAL A 201 -9.61 1.24 -12.32
CA VAL A 201 -9.88 2.68 -12.27
C VAL A 201 -11.19 2.99 -11.54
N GLN A 202 -12.24 2.19 -11.75
CA GLN A 202 -13.53 2.39 -11.08
C GLN A 202 -13.42 2.19 -9.55
N ASN A 203 -12.68 1.17 -9.11
CA ASN A 203 -12.44 0.94 -7.69
C ASN A 203 -11.74 2.12 -7.04
N GLU A 204 -10.73 2.69 -7.70
CA GLU A 204 -10.02 3.89 -7.24
C GLU A 204 -10.92 5.13 -7.22
N MET A 205 -11.79 5.28 -8.23
CA MET A 205 -12.76 6.38 -8.25
C MET A 205 -13.75 6.28 -7.10
N GLN A 206 -14.24 5.08 -6.79
CA GLN A 206 -15.15 4.85 -5.69
C GLN A 206 -14.48 5.12 -4.34
N ALA A 207 -13.25 4.63 -4.15
CA ALA A 207 -12.46 4.92 -2.96
C ALA A 207 -12.24 6.43 -2.76
N LEU A 208 -11.91 7.15 -3.84
CA LEU A 208 -11.73 8.60 -3.81
C LEU A 208 -13.04 9.32 -3.46
N GLN A 209 -14.16 8.95 -4.07
CA GLN A 209 -15.46 9.55 -3.79
C GLN A 209 -15.87 9.35 -2.32
N TYR A 210 -15.64 8.14 -1.79
CA TYR A 210 -15.86 7.86 -0.39
C TYR A 210 -14.99 8.75 0.51
N ALA A 211 -13.67 8.82 0.24
CA ALA A 211 -12.75 9.66 1.00
C ALA A 211 -13.17 11.15 0.98
N LEU A 212 -13.56 11.66 -0.19
CA LEU A 212 -14.07 13.03 -0.35
C LEU A 212 -15.34 13.27 0.47
N SER A 213 -16.29 12.33 0.45
CA SER A 213 -17.54 12.46 1.21
C SER A 213 -17.31 12.52 2.72
N VAL A 214 -16.35 11.73 3.23
CA VAL A 214 -15.94 11.74 4.65
C VAL A 214 -15.29 13.06 5.01
N MET A 215 -14.35 13.56 4.17
CA MET A 215 -13.70 14.84 4.39
C MET A 215 -14.69 16.01 4.39
N GLU A 216 -15.66 16.02 3.46
CA GLU A 216 -16.70 17.04 3.40
C GLU A 216 -17.59 17.01 4.64
N HIS A 217 -18.00 15.81 5.08
CA HIS A 217 -18.79 15.62 6.29
C HIS A 217 -18.05 16.16 7.53
N ASN A 218 -16.78 15.78 7.71
CA ASN A 218 -15.95 16.24 8.82
C ASN A 218 -15.74 17.76 8.80
N ARG A 219 -15.52 18.33 7.62
CA ARG A 219 -15.36 19.78 7.44
C ARG A 219 -16.64 20.53 7.78
N LYS A 220 -17.81 19.97 7.46
CA LYS A 220 -19.11 20.54 7.84
C LYS A 220 -19.28 20.52 9.36
N GLN A 221 -19.08 19.37 10.01
CA GLN A 221 -19.17 19.27 11.47
C GLN A 221 -18.23 20.26 12.19
N ALA A 222 -17.00 20.41 11.71
CA ALA A 222 -16.03 21.35 12.27
C ALA A 222 -16.45 22.83 12.09
N ARG A 223 -17.16 23.16 11.01
CA ARG A 223 -17.74 24.50 10.79
C ARG A 223 -18.90 24.74 11.74
N ASP A 224 -19.84 23.81 11.80
CA ASP A 224 -21.03 23.90 12.66
C ASP A 224 -20.60 24.07 14.13
N PHE A 225 -19.66 23.27 14.61
CA PHE A 225 -19.08 23.40 15.96
C PHE A 225 -18.41 24.76 16.20
N ARG A 226 -17.68 25.29 15.21
CA ARG A 226 -17.03 26.60 15.33
C ARG A 226 -18.06 27.73 15.40
N GLU A 227 -19.13 27.65 14.62
CA GLU A 227 -20.22 28.63 14.63
C GLU A 227 -20.98 28.61 15.96
N GLU A 228 -21.26 27.42 16.51
CA GLU A 228 -21.86 27.25 17.84
C GLU A 228 -20.99 27.87 18.95
N MET A 229 -19.67 27.61 18.91
CA MET A 229 -18.74 28.18 19.89
C MET A 229 -18.62 29.70 19.78
N GLU A 230 -18.65 30.27 18.58
CA GLU A 230 -18.65 31.72 18.40
C GLU A 230 -19.99 32.36 18.79
N ALA A 231 -21.12 31.67 18.60
CA ALA A 231 -22.43 32.12 19.08
C ALA A 231 -22.47 32.14 20.62
N ALA A 232 -21.98 31.09 21.28
CA ALA A 232 -21.90 31.00 22.74
C ALA A 232 -20.99 32.09 23.37
N LYS A 233 -19.95 32.55 22.64
CA LYS A 233 -19.12 33.70 23.08
C LYS A 233 -19.83 35.05 22.95
N ARG A 234 -20.76 35.20 22.02
CA ARG A 234 -21.48 36.47 21.76
C ARG A 234 -22.64 36.68 22.71
N ASP A 235 -23.21 35.62 23.26
CA ASP A 235 -24.25 35.66 24.28
C ASP A 235 -23.94 34.67 25.43
N PRO A 236 -23.23 35.12 26.48
CA PRO A 236 -22.85 34.26 27.60
C PRO A 236 -24.05 33.73 28.42
N ALA A 237 -25.25 34.30 28.22
CA ALA A 237 -26.48 33.89 28.89
C ALA A 237 -27.32 32.90 28.07
N ALA A 238 -26.99 32.71 26.78
CA ALA A 238 -27.53 31.64 25.97
C ALA A 238 -26.83 30.33 26.36
N GLU A 239 -27.49 29.50 27.17
CA GLU A 239 -26.99 28.16 27.45
C GLU A 239 -26.69 27.44 26.12
N PRO A 240 -25.45 26.97 25.89
CA PRO A 240 -25.21 26.10 24.76
C PRO A 240 -26.11 24.89 24.95
N HIS A 241 -26.92 24.55 23.94
CA HIS A 241 -27.58 23.25 23.88
C HIS A 241 -26.53 22.17 23.62
N LEU A 242 -25.64 21.96 24.60
CA LEU A 242 -24.82 20.78 24.71
C LEU A 242 -25.82 19.62 24.81
N ARG A 243 -25.98 18.89 23.71
CA ARG A 243 -26.38 17.48 23.79
C ARG A 243 -25.35 16.83 24.70
N ARG A 244 -25.71 16.68 25.99
CA ARG A 244 -24.96 15.94 26.99
C ARG A 244 -24.70 14.55 26.43
N GLN A 245 -23.49 14.31 25.96
CA GLN A 245 -22.90 12.99 26.11
C GLN A 245 -22.62 12.78 27.61
N PRO A 246 -22.82 11.58 28.16
CA PRO A 246 -22.56 11.33 29.56
C PRO A 246 -21.06 11.50 29.82
N SER A 247 -20.71 12.51 30.62
CA SER A 247 -19.38 12.75 31.15
C SER A 247 -19.04 11.69 32.19
N ALA A 248 -17.94 10.97 31.97
CA ALA A 248 -17.24 10.26 33.04
C ALA A 248 -16.37 11.26 33.82
N ASP A 249 -16.37 11.10 35.15
CA ASP A 249 -15.77 11.99 36.14
C ASP A 249 -14.28 12.34 35.92
N GLY A 250 -14.00 13.62 36.18
CA GLY A 250 -12.90 14.15 37.00
C GLY A 250 -11.54 13.45 37.00
N GLY A 251 -10.58 14.06 36.28
CA GLY A 251 -9.14 13.90 36.52
C GLY A 251 -8.33 14.66 35.48
N THR A 252 -7.75 15.80 35.84
CA THR A 252 -6.78 16.51 34.98
C THR A 252 -5.52 15.66 34.76
N PRO A 253 -4.88 15.71 33.57
CA PRO A 253 -3.89 14.74 33.15
C PRO A 253 -2.48 15.14 33.60
N GLU A 254 -1.80 14.25 34.32
CA GLU A 254 -0.34 14.23 34.31
C GLU A 254 0.12 13.69 32.96
N VAL A 255 1.00 14.44 32.31
CA VAL A 255 1.66 14.07 31.07
C VAL A 255 2.69 12.99 31.40
N GLU A 256 2.28 11.72 31.31
CA GLU A 256 3.20 10.61 31.15
C GLU A 256 3.21 10.17 29.69
N THR A 257 4.35 10.40 29.06
CA THR A 257 4.75 9.82 27.78
C THR A 257 4.74 8.30 27.89
N ALA A 258 3.65 7.66 27.50
CA ALA A 258 3.56 6.21 27.34
C ALA A 258 3.74 5.83 25.87
N GLN A 259 4.70 4.92 25.67
CA GLN A 259 5.25 4.49 24.40
C GLN A 259 4.22 3.76 23.52
N ASP A 260 4.35 4.05 22.23
CA ASP A 260 4.12 3.19 21.09
C ASP A 260 4.10 1.67 21.42
N GLN A 261 2.90 1.07 21.37
CA GLN A 261 2.74 -0.37 21.23
C GLN A 261 1.89 -0.63 20.01
N SER A 262 2.58 -1.02 18.94
CA SER A 262 2.04 -1.52 17.67
C SER A 262 1.14 -2.75 17.88
N GLU A 263 0.02 -2.81 17.17
CA GLU A 263 -0.93 -3.94 17.19
C GLU A 263 -0.42 -5.23 16.50
N ASP A 264 0.83 -5.24 16.02
CA ASP A 264 1.44 -6.43 15.39
C ASP A 264 1.86 -7.53 16.40
N SER A 265 1.48 -7.39 17.67
CA SER A 265 1.72 -8.38 18.72
C SER A 265 0.54 -8.47 19.68
N LEU A 266 -0.67 -8.79 19.19
CA LEU A 266 -1.72 -9.33 20.05
C LEU A 266 -1.25 -10.72 20.54
N THR A 267 -0.52 -10.76 21.64
CA THR A 267 -0.08 -12.00 22.29
C THR A 267 -0.94 -12.25 23.52
N GLY A 268 -1.85 -13.20 23.42
CA GLY A 268 -2.78 -13.55 24.49
C GLY A 268 -3.58 -14.80 24.15
N PRO A 269 -4.38 -15.33 25.10
CA PRO A 269 -5.22 -16.48 24.81
C PRO A 269 -6.30 -16.11 23.78
N HIS A 270 -6.50 -16.99 22.80
CA HIS A 270 -7.55 -16.88 21.79
C HIS A 270 -8.87 -17.39 22.37
N HIS A 271 -9.92 -16.61 22.16
CA HIS A 271 -11.27 -16.93 22.59
C HIS A 271 -12.25 -16.76 21.44
N SER A 272 -13.38 -17.45 21.55
CA SER A 272 -14.52 -17.28 20.65
C SER A 272 -15.79 -17.05 21.44
N ALA A 273 -16.64 -16.14 20.97
CA ALA A 273 -17.91 -15.83 21.62
C ALA A 273 -18.99 -15.51 20.58
N SER A 274 -20.25 -15.79 20.91
CA SER A 274 -21.41 -15.48 20.06
C SER A 274 -22.37 -14.54 20.77
N GLY A 275 -22.88 -13.54 20.06
CA GLY A 275 -23.73 -12.52 20.64
C GLY A 275 -24.20 -11.48 19.62
N ILE A 276 -24.79 -10.40 20.14
CA ILE A 276 -25.23 -9.26 19.34
C ILE A 276 -24.20 -8.15 19.49
N VAL A 277 -23.74 -7.59 18.36
CA VAL A 277 -22.82 -6.45 18.38
C VAL A 277 -23.56 -5.15 18.68
N ARG A 278 -22.99 -4.32 19.56
CA ARG A 278 -23.49 -3.01 19.99
C ARG A 278 -22.37 -1.99 20.06
N ASN A 279 -22.73 -0.70 20.10
CA ASN A 279 -21.80 0.41 20.33
C ASN A 279 -20.62 0.46 19.34
N VAL A 280 -20.85 0.08 18.08
CA VAL A 280 -19.83 0.14 17.03
C VAL A 280 -19.42 1.59 16.80
N ARG A 281 -18.13 1.86 17.01
CA ARG A 281 -17.50 3.15 16.77
C ARG A 281 -16.32 2.95 15.83
N CYS A 282 -16.39 3.63 14.70
CA CYS A 282 -15.29 3.66 13.75
C CYS A 282 -14.53 4.98 13.85
N SER A 283 -13.20 4.91 13.88
CA SER A 283 -12.34 6.09 13.82
C SER A 283 -11.23 5.95 12.78
N PRO A 284 -10.74 7.06 12.19
CA PRO A 284 -9.68 7.01 11.18
C PRO A 284 -8.36 6.44 11.74
N PRO A 285 -7.54 5.75 10.92
CA PRO A 285 -7.76 5.44 9.50
C PRO A 285 -8.62 4.19 9.24
N ALA A 286 -8.67 3.23 10.18
CA ALA A 286 -9.40 1.97 10.02
C ALA A 286 -9.71 1.28 11.37
N VAL A 287 -9.94 2.06 12.43
CA VAL A 287 -10.13 1.55 13.78
C VAL A 287 -11.60 1.19 14.00
N ILE A 288 -11.88 0.07 14.66
CA ILE A 288 -13.21 -0.30 15.18
C ILE A 288 -13.11 -0.60 16.67
N ASP A 289 -13.94 0.09 17.45
CA ASP A 289 -14.31 -0.29 18.81
C ASP A 289 -15.75 -0.80 18.81
N ALA A 290 -16.03 -1.94 19.42
CA ALA A 290 -17.39 -2.50 19.48
C ALA A 290 -17.60 -3.35 20.75
N ASP A 291 -18.85 -3.55 21.13
CA ASP A 291 -19.23 -4.41 22.24
C ASP A 291 -19.97 -5.65 21.72
N LEU A 292 -19.54 -6.85 22.10
CA LEU A 292 -20.32 -8.07 21.92
C LEU A 292 -21.12 -8.37 23.20
N VAL A 293 -22.45 -8.37 23.08
CA VAL A 293 -23.35 -8.73 24.18
C VAL A 293 -23.69 -10.22 24.10
N THR A 294 -23.24 -10.99 25.10
CA THR A 294 -23.46 -12.45 25.21
C THR A 294 -24.27 -12.76 26.48
N GLY A 295 -25.59 -12.78 26.38
CA GLY A 295 -26.47 -12.95 27.55
C GLY A 295 -26.31 -11.78 28.53
N SER A 296 -25.75 -12.04 29.73
CA SER A 296 -25.49 -11.02 30.77
C SER A 296 -24.08 -10.41 30.74
N LYS A 297 -23.21 -10.83 29.81
CA LYS A 297 -21.83 -10.34 29.70
C LYS A 297 -21.66 -9.44 28.48
N THR A 298 -20.81 -8.44 28.61
CA THR A 298 -20.39 -7.56 27.50
C THR A 298 -18.89 -7.70 27.32
N ILE A 299 -18.45 -7.97 26.09
CA ILE A 299 -17.04 -8.10 25.71
C ILE A 299 -16.71 -6.91 24.81
N THR A 300 -15.85 -6.01 25.28
CA THR A 300 -15.39 -4.87 24.47
C THR A 300 -14.24 -5.29 23.58
N LEU A 301 -14.33 -4.91 22.31
CA LEU A 301 -13.48 -5.32 21.21
C LEU A 301 -12.81 -4.09 20.59
N HIS A 302 -11.57 -4.27 20.13
CA HIS A 302 -10.78 -3.24 19.47
C HIS A 302 -10.02 -3.84 18.28
N THR A 303 -9.92 -3.08 17.21
CA THR A 303 -8.95 -3.28 16.12
C THR A 303 -8.54 -1.93 15.58
N ARG A 304 -7.26 -1.70 15.28
CA ARG A 304 -6.80 -0.46 14.62
C ARG A 304 -6.83 -0.55 13.10
N ASN A 305 -7.12 -1.73 12.55
CA ASN A 305 -7.22 -1.94 11.12
C ASN A 305 -8.24 -3.03 10.77
N PHE A 306 -9.49 -2.63 10.57
CA PHE A 306 -10.57 -3.55 10.21
C PHE A 306 -10.40 -4.21 8.82
N TYR A 307 -9.52 -3.70 7.94
CA TYR A 307 -9.21 -4.36 6.67
C TYR A 307 -8.43 -5.67 6.85
N LYS A 308 -7.83 -5.90 8.04
CA LYS A 308 -7.17 -7.16 8.39
C LYS A 308 -8.11 -8.17 9.05
N ILE A 309 -9.35 -7.79 9.36
CA ILE A 309 -10.33 -8.66 10.02
C ILE A 309 -11.03 -9.51 8.98
N GLN A 310 -11.06 -10.82 9.20
CA GLN A 310 -11.78 -11.73 8.32
C GLN A 310 -13.28 -11.67 8.64
N PHE A 311 -14.08 -11.26 7.64
CA PHE A 311 -15.54 -11.32 7.70
C PHE A 311 -16.06 -12.50 6.87
N SER A 312 -16.85 -13.36 7.48
CA SER A 312 -17.54 -14.47 6.81
C SER A 312 -19.04 -14.42 7.09
N ALA A 313 -19.84 -15.13 6.29
CA ALA A 313 -21.28 -15.24 6.49
C ALA A 313 -21.67 -16.72 6.55
N LEU A 314 -22.48 -17.07 7.54
CA LEU A 314 -23.01 -18.42 7.73
C LEU A 314 -24.52 -18.43 7.49
N GLY A 315 -24.98 -19.27 6.57
CA GLY A 315 -26.41 -19.46 6.28
C GLY A 315 -27.03 -18.44 5.31
N TYR A 316 -26.22 -17.57 4.68
CA TYR A 316 -26.64 -16.69 3.60
C TYR A 316 -25.46 -16.17 2.77
N THR A 317 -25.75 -15.62 1.59
CA THR A 317 -24.79 -14.89 0.77
C THR A 317 -25.06 -13.38 0.91
N PRO A 318 -24.09 -12.58 1.38
CA PRO A 318 -24.23 -11.12 1.43
C PRO A 318 -24.45 -10.54 0.04
N ALA A 319 -25.31 -9.52 -0.07
CA ALA A 319 -25.50 -8.79 -1.31
C ALA A 319 -24.49 -7.63 -1.37
N GLY A 320 -23.36 -7.86 -2.03
CA GLY A 320 -22.26 -6.89 -2.13
C GLY A 320 -21.26 -6.97 -0.97
N ASP A 321 -20.35 -5.99 -0.94
CA ASP A 321 -19.30 -5.92 0.07
C ASP A 321 -19.86 -5.47 1.42
N PHE A 322 -19.55 -6.22 2.47
CA PHE A 322 -19.98 -5.91 3.84
C PHE A 322 -19.19 -4.73 4.40
N GLN A 323 -19.88 -3.69 4.88
CA GLN A 323 -19.29 -2.49 5.48
C GLN A 323 -19.39 -2.55 7.01
N PRO A 324 -18.31 -2.88 7.74
CA PRO A 324 -18.39 -3.13 9.18
C PRO A 324 -18.86 -1.93 10.01
N CYS A 325 -18.52 -0.71 9.60
CA CYS A 325 -18.88 0.51 10.33
C CYS A 325 -20.37 0.85 10.29
N THR A 326 -21.09 0.39 9.28
CA THR A 326 -22.51 0.71 9.07
C THR A 326 -23.40 -0.52 9.24
N GLU A 327 -22.86 -1.72 9.02
CA GLU A 327 -23.65 -2.95 8.94
C GLU A 327 -23.42 -3.94 10.08
N LEU A 328 -22.42 -3.72 10.94
CA LEU A 328 -22.11 -4.64 12.04
C LEU A 328 -23.01 -4.42 13.27
N GLU A 329 -23.44 -3.18 13.52
CA GLU A 329 -24.30 -2.83 14.66
C GLU A 329 -25.62 -3.63 14.61
N GLY A 330 -25.94 -4.30 15.73
CA GLY A 330 -27.15 -5.10 15.87
C GLY A 330 -27.13 -6.46 15.20
N ARG A 331 -26.04 -6.87 14.54
CA ARG A 331 -25.90 -8.21 13.94
C ARG A 331 -25.69 -9.26 15.02
N GLN A 332 -26.31 -10.42 14.82
CA GLN A 332 -25.93 -11.65 15.50
C GLN A 332 -24.66 -12.20 14.84
N VAL A 333 -23.62 -12.41 15.63
CA VAL A 333 -22.31 -12.85 15.13
C VAL A 333 -21.68 -13.89 16.04
N LYS A 334 -20.73 -14.63 15.50
CA LYS A 334 -19.66 -15.29 16.25
C LYS A 334 -18.35 -14.56 15.96
N ILE A 335 -17.61 -14.19 17.00
CA ILE A 335 -16.32 -13.52 16.87
C ILE A 335 -15.19 -14.40 17.40
N GLU A 336 -13.99 -14.16 16.89
CA GLU A 336 -12.72 -14.59 17.48
C GLU A 336 -11.97 -13.36 17.99
N TYR A 337 -11.42 -13.44 19.21
CA TYR A 337 -10.69 -12.35 19.83
C TYR A 337 -9.54 -12.84 20.70
N ILE A 338 -8.57 -11.96 20.94
CA ILE A 338 -7.43 -12.19 21.83
C ILE A 338 -7.63 -11.36 23.09
N GLU A 339 -7.60 -12.02 24.26
CA GLU A 339 -7.75 -11.34 25.56
C GLU A 339 -6.51 -10.50 25.88
N SER A 340 -6.71 -9.23 26.25
CA SER A 340 -5.64 -8.32 26.62
C SER A 340 -5.37 -8.38 28.12
N ALA A 341 -4.09 -8.53 28.49
CA ALA A 341 -3.66 -8.61 29.89
C ALA A 341 -3.62 -7.26 30.63
N THR A 342 -3.64 -6.13 29.90
CA THR A 342 -3.34 -4.81 30.47
C THR A 342 -4.41 -3.75 30.22
N ASN A 343 -5.35 -3.96 29.31
CA ASN A 343 -6.45 -3.03 29.02
C ASN A 343 -7.75 -3.81 28.81
N LYS A 344 -8.89 -3.29 29.26
CA LYS A 344 -10.24 -3.90 29.13
C LYS A 344 -10.74 -4.08 27.68
N LEU A 345 -9.86 -3.97 26.69
CA LEU A 345 -10.14 -4.01 25.26
C LEU A 345 -9.52 -5.29 24.69
N ASN A 346 -10.36 -6.15 24.14
CA ASN A 346 -9.94 -7.41 23.52
C ASN A 346 -9.66 -7.19 22.04
N GLY A 347 -8.57 -7.76 21.51
CA GLY A 347 -8.21 -7.61 20.10
C GLY A 347 -9.13 -8.43 19.22
N LEU A 348 -9.90 -7.79 18.33
CA LEU A 348 -10.76 -8.48 17.37
C LEU A 348 -9.92 -9.17 16.29
N VAL A 349 -10.23 -10.42 15.95
CA VAL A 349 -9.49 -11.22 14.96
C VAL A 349 -10.36 -11.58 13.75
N ALA A 350 -11.55 -12.13 13.99
CA ALA A 350 -12.46 -12.55 12.94
C ALA A 350 -13.92 -12.37 13.36
N VAL A 351 -14.82 -12.21 12.37
CA VAL A 351 -16.26 -12.05 12.56
C VAL A 351 -17.00 -12.94 11.56
N GLU A 352 -17.81 -13.85 12.07
CA GLU A 352 -18.75 -14.66 11.30
C GLU A 352 -20.18 -14.14 11.52
N LEU A 353 -20.79 -13.64 10.46
CA LEU A 353 -22.13 -13.06 10.45
C LEU A 353 -23.18 -14.17 10.39
N HIS A 354 -24.14 -14.15 11.31
CA HIS A 354 -25.27 -15.07 11.34
C HIS A 354 -26.54 -14.35 10.89
N LYS A 355 -27.51 -15.12 10.38
CA LYS A 355 -28.80 -14.60 9.92
C LYS A 355 -29.90 -14.82 10.96
#